data_AF-A0A6A1QGP9-F1
#
_entry.id   AF-A0A6A1QGP9-F1
#
_cell.length_a   1.000
_cell.length_b   1.000
_cell.length_c   1.000
_cell.angle_alpha   90.00
_cell.angle_beta   90.00
_cell.angle_gamma   90.00
#
_symmetry.space_group_name_H-M   'P 1'
#
loop_
_entity.id
_entity.type
_entity.pdbx_description
1 polymer ?
#
loop_
_entity_poly.entity_id
_entity_poly.type
_entity_poly.pdbx_seq_one_letter_code
_entity_poly.pdbx_strand_id
1 'polypeptide(L)'
;VLRITFTFFQLESVNNCPHEFLQIHDGDSSAAFPLGRFCGSIPHHELLSSDNTLYFHFYSEHLRNERGFTVRWETQPPECGGILTGTYGSIKSPGYPGRYPPGRDCVWKVITSPGLLITFTFGTLSLEHHDDCSKDYLE
;
A
#
# COMPACT_ATOMS: atom_id res chain seq x y z
N VAL A 1 -4.12 -8.41 3.61
CA VAL A 1 -3.24 -7.74 2.63
C VAL A 1 -2.64 -8.76 1.67
N LEU A 2 -2.20 -8.30 0.50
CA LEU A 2 -1.49 -9.08 -0.50
C LEU A 2 0.00 -8.74 -0.44
N ARG A 3 0.83 -9.77 -0.30
CA ARG A 3 2.28 -9.67 -0.48
C ARG A 3 2.63 -10.18 -1.87
N ILE A 4 3.29 -9.34 -2.65
CA ILE A 4 3.63 -9.55 -4.04
C ILE A 4 5.14 -9.72 -4.19
N THR A 5 5.53 -10.76 -4.93
CA THR A 5 6.92 -11.06 -5.25
C THR A 5 7.06 -11.33 -6.75
N PHE A 6 8.10 -10.78 -7.37
CA PHE A 6 8.40 -11.04 -8.77
C PHE A 6 9.35 -12.22 -8.88
N THR A 7 8.90 -13.31 -9.50
CA THR A 7 9.76 -14.48 -9.79
C THR A 7 10.50 -14.33 -11.11
N PHE A 8 9.97 -13.49 -12.00
CA PHE A 8 10.59 -13.06 -13.24
C PHE A 8 10.13 -11.64 -13.54
N PHE A 9 11.05 -10.76 -13.94
CA PHE A 9 10.71 -9.41 -14.40
C PHE A 9 11.80 -8.90 -15.33
N GLN A 10 11.46 -8.75 -16.60
CA GLN A 10 12.35 -8.25 -17.63
C GLN A 10 11.54 -7.43 -18.63
N LEU A 11 11.56 -6.12 -18.45
CA LEU A 11 10.99 -5.13 -19.37
C LEU A 11 12.09 -4.23 -19.93
N GLU A 12 11.75 -3.37 -20.89
CA GLU A 12 12.68 -2.37 -21.42
C GLU A 12 13.21 -1.43 -20.33
N SER A 13 14.54 -1.28 -20.24
CA SER A 13 15.17 -0.42 -19.23
C SER A 13 15.45 0.97 -19.82
N VAL A 14 14.43 1.83 -19.80
CA VAL A 14 14.53 3.24 -20.23
C VAL A 14 14.03 4.14 -19.11
N ASN A 15 14.68 5.30 -18.94
CA ASN A 15 14.30 6.29 -17.92
C ASN A 15 12.81 6.63 -18.01
N ASN A 16 12.10 6.57 -16.88
CA ASN A 16 10.64 6.78 -16.75
C ASN A 16 9.76 5.75 -17.46
N CYS A 17 10.32 4.67 -18.00
CA CYS A 17 9.58 3.55 -18.59
C CYS A 17 8.51 3.99 -19.62
N PRO A 18 8.85 4.80 -20.65
CA PRO A 18 7.85 5.41 -21.55
C PRO A 18 7.16 4.39 -22.46
N HIS A 19 7.90 3.39 -22.95
CA HIS A 19 7.43 2.46 -23.99
C HIS A 19 6.97 1.11 -23.44
N GLU A 20 7.48 0.71 -22.28
CA GLU A 20 7.14 -0.55 -21.64
C GLU A 20 7.19 -0.41 -20.12
N PHE A 21 6.09 -0.73 -19.45
CA PHE A 21 6.01 -0.64 -18.00
C PHE A 21 4.95 -1.56 -17.41
N LEU A 22 5.16 -1.91 -16.15
CA LEU A 22 4.13 -2.39 -15.25
C LEU A 22 3.85 -1.32 -14.21
N GLN A 23 2.62 -0.83 -14.15
CA GLN A 23 2.16 0.09 -13.11
C GLN A 23 1.20 -0.63 -12.17
N ILE A 24 1.42 -0.48 -10.87
CA ILE A 24 0.65 -1.17 -9.82
C ILE A 24 0.00 -0.12 -8.94
N HIS A 25 -1.28 -0.30 -8.64
CA HIS A 25 -2.04 0.56 -7.73
C HIS A 25 -2.62 -0.25 -6.56
N ASP A 26 -2.66 0.38 -5.39
CA ASP A 26 -3.15 -0.18 -4.12
C ASP A 26 -4.67 -0.08 -4.01
N GLY A 27 -5.37 -0.95 -4.75
CA GLY A 27 -6.82 -0.98 -4.82
C GLY A 27 -7.32 -1.75 -6.04
N ASP A 28 -8.61 -1.62 -6.34
CA ASP A 28 -9.30 -2.39 -7.38
C ASP A 28 -9.31 -1.73 -8.77
N SER A 29 -8.79 -0.50 -8.89
CA SER A 29 -8.85 0.27 -10.13
C SER A 29 -7.62 1.17 -10.34
N SER A 30 -7.51 1.75 -11.54
CA SER A 30 -6.46 2.71 -11.90
C SER A 30 -6.57 4.05 -11.17
N ALA A 31 -7.66 4.31 -10.45
CA ALA A 31 -7.83 5.51 -9.63
C ALA A 31 -7.22 5.37 -8.22
N ALA A 32 -6.86 4.14 -7.81
CA ALA A 32 -6.26 3.88 -6.51
C ALA A 32 -4.81 4.40 -6.41
N PHE A 33 -4.25 4.44 -5.20
CA PHE A 33 -2.92 5.00 -4.96
C PHE A 33 -1.84 4.23 -5.74
N PRO A 34 -0.96 4.90 -6.52
CA PRO A 34 0.06 4.21 -7.30
C PRO A 34 1.21 3.72 -6.40
N LEU A 35 1.39 2.40 -6.30
CA LEU A 35 2.53 1.79 -5.62
C LEU A 35 3.83 1.96 -6.40
N GLY A 36 3.75 2.09 -7.72
CA GLY A 36 4.90 2.40 -8.56
C GLY A 36 4.72 2.05 -10.02
N ARG A 37 5.65 2.56 -10.83
CA ARG A 37 5.82 2.25 -12.26
C ARG A 37 7.19 1.61 -12.47
N PHE A 38 7.18 0.43 -13.07
CA PHE A 38 8.30 -0.50 -13.06
C PHE A 38 8.72 -0.90 -14.48
N CYS A 39 10.02 -0.92 -14.75
CA CYS A 39 10.61 -1.43 -15.98
C CYS A 39 12.07 -1.87 -15.75
N GLY A 40 12.76 -2.38 -16.78
CA GLY A 40 14.08 -3.00 -16.64
C GLY A 40 14.05 -4.39 -15.99
N SER A 41 15.10 -4.72 -15.24
CA SER A 41 15.19 -5.95 -14.43
C SER A 41 14.97 -5.61 -12.96
N ILE A 42 14.02 -6.29 -12.31
CA ILE A 42 13.75 -6.10 -10.88
C ILE A 42 14.14 -7.38 -10.15
N PRO A 43 15.28 -7.41 -9.42
CA PRO A 43 15.67 -8.63 -8.76
C PRO A 43 15.34 -8.69 -7.26
N HIS A 44 14.77 -7.66 -6.60
CA HIS A 44 14.69 -7.67 -5.11
C HIS A 44 13.56 -6.87 -4.42
N HIS A 45 12.51 -6.40 -5.10
CA HIS A 45 11.42 -5.67 -4.42
C HIS A 45 10.20 -6.56 -4.16
N GLU A 46 9.88 -6.72 -2.88
CA GLU A 46 8.57 -7.17 -2.43
C GLU A 46 7.64 -5.95 -2.33
N LEU A 47 6.38 -6.12 -2.74
CA LEU A 47 5.34 -5.10 -2.59
C LEU A 47 4.26 -5.63 -1.65
N LEU A 48 3.81 -4.79 -0.74
CA LEU A 48 2.67 -5.07 0.14
C LEU A 48 1.55 -4.09 -0.20
N SER A 49 0.33 -4.61 -0.37
CA SER A 49 -0.88 -3.79 -0.46
C SER A 49 -1.37 -3.37 0.93
N SER A 50 -2.19 -2.33 0.98
CA SER A 50 -2.91 -1.91 2.18
C SER A 50 -4.13 -2.78 2.47
N ASP A 51 -4.75 -3.35 1.43
CA ASP A 51 -5.93 -4.22 1.54
C ASP A 51 -5.83 -5.49 0.68
N ASN A 52 -6.94 -6.10 0.30
CA ASN A 52 -7.03 -7.38 -0.41
C ASN A 52 -7.15 -7.23 -1.93
N THR A 53 -6.96 -6.03 -2.47
CA THR A 53 -7.04 -5.75 -3.92
C THR A 53 -5.80 -5.02 -4.40
N LEU A 54 -5.43 -5.30 -5.65
CA LEU A 54 -4.35 -4.63 -6.37
C LEU A 54 -4.75 -4.54 -7.85
N TYR A 55 -4.41 -3.41 -8.47
CA TYR A 55 -4.68 -3.18 -9.89
C TYR A 55 -3.36 -3.12 -10.67
N PHE A 56 -3.19 -4.05 -11.61
CA PHE A 56 -2.02 -4.17 -12.46
C PHE A 56 -2.33 -3.63 -13.85
N HIS A 57 -1.57 -2.64 -14.30
CA HIS A 57 -1.62 -2.09 -15.65
C HIS A 57 -0.29 -2.35 -16.35
N PHE A 58 -0.30 -3.27 -17.32
CA PHE A 58 0.84 -3.51 -18.19
C PHE A 58 0.63 -2.83 -19.53
N TYR A 59 1.67 -2.15 -19.99
CA TYR A 59 1.71 -1.50 -21.30
C TYR A 59 3.03 -1.83 -22.00
N SER A 60 2.97 -2.13 -23.30
CA SER A 60 4.13 -2.33 -24.15
C SER A 60 3.81 -1.93 -25.59
N GLU A 61 4.68 -1.10 -26.20
CA GLU A 61 4.59 -0.71 -27.62
C GLU A 61 5.21 -1.74 -28.57
N HIS A 62 5.88 -2.77 -28.04
CA HIS A 62 6.67 -3.70 -28.83
C HIS A 62 6.22 -5.15 -28.62
N LEU A 63 6.01 -5.87 -29.72
CA LEU A 63 5.80 -7.33 -29.68
C LEU A 63 7.17 -8.02 -29.74
N ARG A 64 7.86 -8.12 -28.60
CA ARG A 64 9.11 -8.89 -28.49
C ARG A 64 8.89 -10.16 -27.68
N ASN A 65 9.30 -11.29 -28.26
CA ASN A 65 9.44 -12.53 -27.51
C ASN A 65 10.61 -12.35 -26.52
N GLU A 66 10.51 -12.93 -25.31
CA GLU A 66 11.51 -12.93 -24.21
C GLU A 66 11.40 -11.81 -23.14
N ARG A 67 10.53 -10.82 -23.30
CA ARG A 67 10.23 -9.82 -22.25
C ARG A 67 8.88 -10.08 -21.59
N GLY A 68 8.78 -9.74 -20.30
CA GLY A 68 7.57 -9.92 -19.52
C GLY A 68 7.85 -10.01 -18.04
N PHE A 69 6.86 -10.50 -17.29
CA PHE A 69 6.97 -10.66 -15.86
C PHE A 69 6.13 -11.85 -15.36
N THR A 70 6.51 -12.40 -14.22
CA THR A 70 5.73 -13.38 -13.48
C THR A 70 5.65 -12.94 -12.03
N VAL A 71 4.43 -12.88 -11.53
CA VAL A 71 4.13 -12.44 -10.17
C VAL A 71 3.62 -13.62 -9.37
N ARG A 72 4.13 -13.75 -8.14
CA ARG A 72 3.59 -14.62 -7.12
C ARG A 72 3.02 -13.77 -5.99
N TRP A 73 1.81 -14.09 -5.56
CA TRP A 73 1.14 -13.39 -4.48
C TRP A 73 0.80 -14.34 -3.34
N GLU A 74 0.79 -13.79 -2.13
CA GLU A 74 0.37 -14.47 -0.90
C GLU A 74 -0.56 -13.54 -0.12
N THR A 75 -1.55 -14.12 0.57
CA THR A 75 -2.34 -13.38 1.54
C THR A 75 -1.61 -13.37 2.88
N GLN A 76 -1.57 -12.19 3.51
CA GLN A 76 -1.08 -12.02 4.86
C GLN A 76 -2.12 -11.27 5.70
N PRO A 77 -2.21 -11.55 7.01
CA PRO A 77 -2.98 -10.72 7.92
C PRO A 77 -2.51 -9.26 7.85
N PRO A 78 -3.43 -8.28 7.91
CA PRO A 78 -3.03 -6.88 7.99
C PRO A 78 -2.27 -6.62 9.30
N GLU A 79 -1.22 -5.81 9.24
CA GLU A 79 -0.39 -5.44 10.40
C GLU A 79 -1.07 -4.42 11.32
N CYS A 80 -2.01 -3.65 10.76
CA CYS A 80 -2.73 -2.56 11.41
C CYS A 80 -4.17 -2.45 10.87
N GLY A 81 -4.97 -1.58 11.47
CA GLY A 81 -6.37 -1.38 11.10
C GLY A 81 -7.34 -2.36 11.77
N GLY A 82 -8.57 -2.39 11.27
CA GLY A 82 -9.62 -3.31 11.70
C GLY A 82 -10.88 -2.62 12.24
N ILE A 83 -11.83 -3.41 12.73
CA ILE A 83 -13.12 -2.91 13.25
C ILE A 83 -13.08 -2.91 14.78
N LEU A 84 -13.38 -1.76 15.38
CA LEU A 84 -13.46 -1.59 16.83
C LEU A 84 -14.92 -1.38 17.23
N THR A 85 -15.46 -2.27 18.06
CA THR A 85 -16.87 -2.26 18.49
C THR A 85 -17.05 -1.99 19.99
N GLY A 86 -15.96 -1.72 20.71
CA GLY A 86 -16.00 -1.43 22.15
C GLY A 86 -16.55 -0.04 22.45
N THR A 87 -17.13 0.14 23.65
CA THR A 87 -17.56 1.45 24.16
C THR A 87 -16.39 2.35 24.58
N TYR A 88 -15.19 1.78 24.69
CA TYR A 88 -13.91 2.46 24.88
C TYR A 88 -12.78 1.60 24.30
N GLY A 89 -11.61 2.19 24.07
CA GLY A 89 -10.45 1.48 23.55
C GLY A 89 -9.29 2.43 23.22
N SER A 90 -8.26 1.89 22.57
CA SER A 90 -7.11 2.67 22.10
C SER A 90 -6.67 2.20 20.71
N ILE A 91 -6.36 3.14 19.83
CA ILE A 91 -5.71 2.88 18.54
C ILE A 91 -4.21 3.17 18.70
N LYS A 92 -3.37 2.33 18.10
CA LYS A 92 -1.91 2.50 18.10
C LYS A 92 -1.41 2.26 16.69
N SER A 93 -0.42 3.05 16.26
CA SER A 93 0.29 2.81 15.02
C SER A 93 1.03 1.46 15.07
N PRO A 94 1.22 0.78 13.93
CA PRO A 94 2.09 -0.39 13.86
C PRO A 94 3.48 -0.06 14.42
N GLY A 95 4.05 -0.99 15.19
CA GLY A 95 5.37 -0.81 15.81
C GLY A 95 5.41 0.06 17.09
N TYR A 96 4.33 0.74 17.48
CA TYR A 96 4.31 1.55 18.72
C TYR A 96 4.68 0.70 19.96
N PRO A 97 5.54 1.20 20.88
CA PRO A 97 6.05 2.57 21.00
C PRO A 97 7.31 2.89 20.15
N GLY A 98 7.74 1.96 19.30
CA GLY A 98 8.82 2.18 18.34
C GLY A 98 8.38 2.97 17.11
N ARG A 99 9.20 2.91 16.05
CA ARG A 99 8.91 3.56 14.77
C ARG A 99 7.89 2.75 13.97
N TYR A 100 6.98 3.44 13.32
CA TYR A 100 6.09 2.81 12.34
C TYR A 100 6.88 2.42 11.08
N PRO A 101 6.51 1.32 10.39
CA PRO A 101 7.09 0.97 9.11
C PRO A 101 6.63 1.94 8.00
N PRO A 102 7.45 2.15 6.96
CA PRO A 102 7.08 3.00 5.83
C PRO A 102 6.00 2.34 4.95
N GLY A 103 5.29 3.16 4.16
CA GLY A 103 4.34 2.70 3.15
C GLY A 103 3.14 1.96 3.75
N ARG A 104 2.60 2.49 4.85
CA ARG A 104 1.45 1.89 5.54
C ARG A 104 0.24 2.77 5.41
N ASP A 105 -0.84 2.17 4.95
CA ASP A 105 -2.17 2.73 4.91
C ASP A 105 -3.07 1.87 5.80
N CYS A 106 -3.38 2.40 6.99
CA CYS A 106 -4.03 1.67 8.08
C CYS A 106 -5.41 2.27 8.34
N VAL A 107 -6.47 1.48 8.20
CA VAL A 107 -7.84 1.95 8.43
C VAL A 107 -8.45 1.27 9.66
N TRP A 108 -8.80 2.06 10.67
CA TRP A 108 -9.58 1.60 11.83
C TRP A 108 -11.02 2.11 11.75
N LYS A 109 -11.98 1.19 11.69
CA LYS A 109 -13.41 1.51 11.69
C LYS A 109 -13.99 1.37 13.09
N VAL A 110 -14.25 2.49 13.76
CA VAL A 110 -14.91 2.51 15.07
C VAL A 110 -16.43 2.50 14.88
N ILE A 111 -17.09 1.49 15.42
CA ILE A 111 -18.55 1.31 15.33
C ILE A 111 -19.11 1.27 16.75
N THR A 112 -20.07 2.15 17.04
CA THR A 112 -20.74 2.21 18.34
C THR A 112 -22.26 2.09 18.19
N SER A 113 -22.97 1.86 19.28
CA SER A 113 -24.43 1.76 19.27
C SER A 113 -25.09 3.12 19.00
N PRO A 114 -26.27 3.14 18.37
CA PRO A 114 -27.04 4.37 18.18
C PRO A 114 -27.25 5.13 19.49
N GLY A 115 -27.12 6.46 19.45
CA GLY A 115 -27.27 7.33 20.63
C GLY A 115 -25.98 7.57 21.41
N LEU A 116 -24.87 6.91 21.07
CA LEU A 116 -23.56 7.18 21.64
C LEU A 116 -22.73 8.09 20.72
N LEU A 117 -21.93 8.97 21.33
CA LEU A 117 -20.99 9.85 20.63
C LEU A 117 -19.56 9.28 20.78
N ILE A 118 -18.83 9.21 19.67
CA ILE A 118 -17.40 8.84 19.68
C ILE A 118 -16.59 10.10 20.02
N THR A 119 -15.68 9.99 21.00
CA THR A 119 -14.73 11.04 21.34
C THR A 119 -13.31 10.51 21.18
N PHE A 120 -12.46 11.25 20.47
CA PHE A 120 -11.05 10.90 20.27
C PHE A 120 -10.16 11.79 21.12
N THR A 121 -9.12 11.20 21.71
CA THR A 121 -8.06 11.93 22.40
C THR A 121 -6.72 11.33 21.98
N PHE A 122 -5.73 12.20 21.74
CA PHE A 122 -4.38 11.77 21.40
C PHE A 122 -3.55 11.69 22.68
N GLY A 123 -3.04 10.50 22.99
CA GLY A 123 -2.02 10.35 24.03
C GLY A 123 -0.64 10.75 23.51
N THR A 124 -0.29 10.32 22.30
CA THR A 124 0.97 10.65 21.64
C THR A 124 0.74 10.71 20.13
N LEU A 125 1.33 11.69 19.46
CA LEU A 125 1.32 11.83 18.01
C LEU A 125 2.70 12.32 17.57
N SER A 126 3.38 11.52 16.74
CA SER A 126 4.72 11.83 16.23
C SER A 126 4.85 11.19 14.85
N LEU A 127 4.58 11.98 13.81
CA LEU A 127 4.68 11.60 12.40
C LEU A 127 5.75 12.44 11.71
N GLU A 128 6.17 12.06 10.50
CA GLU A 128 7.07 12.88 9.68
C GLU A 128 6.42 14.25 9.40
N HIS A 129 7.17 15.32 9.67
CA HIS A 129 6.68 16.68 9.46
C HIS A 129 6.80 17.11 8.00
N HIS A 130 5.71 17.66 7.47
CA HIS A 130 5.66 18.39 6.20
C HIS A 130 4.55 19.43 6.25
N ASP A 131 4.72 20.57 5.59
CA ASP A 131 3.82 21.73 5.74
C ASP A 131 2.38 21.46 5.29
N ASP A 132 2.19 20.57 4.31
CA ASP A 132 0.89 20.16 3.75
C ASP A 132 0.51 18.72 4.10
N CYS A 133 1.25 18.09 5.03
CA CYS A 133 1.10 16.67 5.40
C CYS A 133 1.24 15.68 4.22
N SER A 134 1.91 16.05 3.11
CA SER A 134 2.05 15.20 1.92
C SER A 134 2.95 13.98 2.08
N LYS A 135 3.54 13.78 3.26
CA LYS A 135 4.42 12.65 3.57
C LYS A 135 3.68 11.61 4.40
N ASP A 136 3.58 11.87 5.70
CA ASP A 136 2.84 11.03 6.65
C ASP A 136 1.71 11.85 7.27
N TYR A 137 0.53 11.25 7.38
CA TYR A 137 -0.64 11.91 7.95
C TYR A 137 -1.59 10.93 8.65
N LEU A 138 -2.54 11.49 9.39
CA LEU A 138 -3.69 10.80 9.95
C LEU A 138 -4.94 11.58 9.55
N GLU A 139 -5.91 10.90 8.94
CA GLU A 139 -7.18 11.48 8.47
C GLU A 139 -8.41 10.92 9.20
#